data_AF-A0A319B0E9-F1
#
_entry.id   AF-A0A319B0E9-F1
#
_cell.length_a   1.000
_cell.length_b   1.000
_cell.length_c   1.000
_cell.angle_alpha   90.00
_cell.angle_beta   90.00
_cell.angle_gamma   90.00
#
_symmetry.space_group_name_H-M   'P 1'
#
loop_
_entity.id
_entity.type
_entity.pdbx_description
1 polymer ?
#
loop_
_entity_poly.entity_id
_entity_poly.type
_entity_poly.pdbx_seq_one_letter_code
_entity_poly.pdbx_strand_id
1 'polypeptide(L)'
;MSTYEVEHNTTDPSTTTPTNNNNTTSNTTPHRHRRPDLSTFFSALSEITPDEARHRPHAVPVPRDVSAAFYSLAEALDVMRRDGGGDGGATAIPSAIGEVEGGDENDLLTTMIQSLLSTAEMPPREVEGASEEFCDMLDRVPRTQLNSSQVCPICNNPFLEDQYPLVVRLPCHPTHLFDLECVRPWLRLRGTCPLDRTDLAKQEREKVEARRKLAEEDEEEEEWDGMYA
;
A
#
# COMPACT_ATOMS: atom_id res chain seq x y z
N MET A 1 -64.97 -12.07 11.24
CA MET A 1 -63.62 -12.05 11.85
C MET A 1 -62.75 -11.21 10.94
N SER A 2 -62.13 -10.16 11.46
CA SER A 2 -61.52 -9.07 10.70
C SER A 2 -60.39 -9.51 9.77
N THR A 3 -60.45 -9.03 8.54
CA THR A 3 -59.44 -9.12 7.48
C THR A 3 -58.42 -7.98 7.62
N TYR A 4 -57.14 -8.29 7.68
CA TYR A 4 -56.06 -7.34 7.37
C TYR A 4 -55.04 -8.05 6.49
N GLU A 5 -55.07 -7.77 5.19
CA GLU A 5 -53.95 -7.99 4.27
C GLU A 5 -53.21 -6.66 4.16
N VAL A 6 -51.90 -6.68 4.43
CA VAL A 6 -51.03 -5.52 4.25
C VAL A 6 -50.43 -5.60 2.85
N GLU A 7 -50.83 -4.69 1.99
CA GLU A 7 -50.30 -4.53 0.63
C GLU A 7 -48.93 -3.85 0.68
N HIS A 8 -47.88 -4.52 0.20
CA HIS A 8 -46.61 -3.87 -0.12
C HIS A 8 -46.28 -4.08 -1.60
N ASN A 9 -46.42 -2.98 -2.33
CA ASN A 9 -46.23 -2.81 -3.75
C ASN A 9 -44.79 -3.16 -4.18
N THR A 10 -44.66 -3.99 -5.20
CA THR A 10 -43.39 -4.43 -5.78
C THR A 10 -42.92 -3.40 -6.82
N THR A 11 -41.66 -2.98 -6.82
CA THR A 11 -41.05 -2.40 -8.04
C THR A 11 -39.57 -2.74 -8.08
N ASP A 12 -39.23 -3.59 -9.05
CA ASP A 12 -37.90 -4.05 -9.42
C ASP A 12 -37.28 -3.07 -10.46
N PRO A 13 -36.06 -2.54 -10.26
CA PRO A 13 -35.42 -1.68 -11.25
C PRO A 13 -34.10 -2.28 -11.76
N SER A 14 -34.20 -3.25 -12.66
CA SER A 14 -33.17 -3.46 -13.69
C SER A 14 -33.71 -2.94 -15.02
N THR A 15 -33.31 -1.73 -15.44
CA THR A 15 -33.10 -1.25 -16.84
C THR A 15 -33.19 0.28 -16.94
N THR A 16 -32.29 0.87 -17.75
CA THR A 16 -32.27 2.19 -18.44
C THR A 16 -31.60 3.44 -17.82
N THR A 17 -30.38 3.71 -18.34
CA THR A 17 -29.82 4.97 -18.91
C THR A 17 -29.53 6.22 -18.06
N PRO A 18 -28.45 6.98 -18.39
CA PRO A 18 -27.87 8.01 -17.54
C PRO A 18 -28.59 9.34 -17.73
N THR A 19 -29.11 9.90 -16.64
CA THR A 19 -29.58 11.29 -16.64
C THR A 19 -28.87 12.06 -15.55
N ASN A 20 -27.96 12.90 -16.03
CA ASN A 20 -27.29 14.00 -15.36
C ASN A 20 -28.30 14.84 -14.55
N ASN A 21 -28.07 15.04 -13.24
CA ASN A 21 -28.58 16.22 -12.52
C ASN A 21 -27.82 16.45 -11.20
N ASN A 22 -27.29 17.67 -11.11
CA ASN A 22 -26.54 18.24 -10.00
C ASN A 22 -27.45 18.66 -8.82
N ASN A 23 -26.79 18.75 -7.64
CA ASN A 23 -27.12 19.54 -6.44
C ASN A 23 -28.22 18.98 -5.50
N THR A 24 -28.07 18.89 -4.16
CA THR A 24 -27.08 19.43 -3.20
C THR A 24 -27.21 18.68 -1.85
N THR A 25 -26.12 18.63 -1.07
CA THR A 25 -26.05 18.74 0.41
C THR A 25 -25.67 17.48 1.22
N SER A 26 -24.37 17.21 1.27
CA SER A 26 -23.69 16.85 2.51
C SER A 26 -22.28 17.41 2.48
N ASN A 27 -21.96 18.26 3.46
CA ASN A 27 -20.70 18.98 3.60
C ASN A 27 -19.58 18.03 4.01
N THR A 28 -18.81 17.56 3.03
CA THR A 28 -17.37 17.29 3.15
C THR A 28 -16.78 17.69 1.81
N THR A 29 -15.83 18.62 1.80
CA THR A 29 -15.07 18.96 0.59
C THR A 29 -14.56 17.65 -0.02
N PRO A 30 -14.89 17.32 -1.29
CA PRO A 30 -14.27 16.18 -1.93
C PRO A 30 -12.81 16.58 -2.15
N HIS A 31 -11.92 16.11 -1.27
CA HIS A 31 -10.50 16.06 -1.59
C HIS A 31 -10.44 15.35 -2.93
N ARG A 32 -10.08 16.09 -3.99
CA ARG A 32 -9.87 15.50 -5.32
C ARG A 32 -8.93 14.33 -5.09
N HIS A 33 -9.40 13.11 -5.32
CA HIS A 33 -8.66 11.90 -4.99
C HIS A 33 -7.40 11.83 -5.85
N ARG A 34 -6.30 12.45 -5.39
CA ARG A 34 -4.96 12.27 -5.96
C ARG A 34 -4.40 10.88 -5.66
N ARG A 35 -5.09 10.10 -4.82
CA ARG A 35 -4.75 8.73 -4.46
C ARG A 35 -5.73 7.75 -5.11
N PRO A 36 -5.24 6.77 -5.87
CA PRO A 36 -6.07 5.70 -6.42
C PRO A 36 -6.60 4.81 -5.30
N ASP A 37 -7.79 4.22 -5.51
CA ASP A 37 -8.29 3.16 -4.65
C ASP A 37 -7.47 1.88 -4.86
N LEU A 38 -6.92 1.34 -3.77
CA LEU A 38 -6.08 0.15 -3.76
C LEU A 38 -6.87 -1.11 -3.37
N SER A 39 -8.19 -1.05 -3.29
CA SER A 39 -9.06 -2.19 -2.96
C SER A 39 -8.78 -3.42 -3.83
N THR A 40 -8.68 -3.23 -5.15
CA THR A 40 -8.39 -4.31 -6.10
C THR A 40 -7.01 -4.94 -5.86
N PHE A 41 -6.02 -4.11 -5.54
CA PHE A 41 -4.67 -4.58 -5.20
C PHE A 41 -4.69 -5.40 -3.91
N PHE A 42 -5.35 -4.91 -2.84
CA PHE A 42 -5.39 -5.61 -1.56
C PHE A 42 -6.20 -6.92 -1.65
N SER A 43 -7.25 -6.98 -2.46
CA SER A 43 -7.95 -8.24 -2.76
C SER A 43 -7.01 -9.24 -3.43
N ALA A 44 -6.31 -8.85 -4.50
CA ALA A 44 -5.35 -9.72 -5.17
C ALA A 44 -4.21 -10.16 -4.23
N LEU A 45 -3.72 -9.24 -3.38
CA LEU A 45 -2.68 -9.53 -2.40
C LEU A 45 -3.14 -10.58 -1.38
N SER A 46 -4.38 -10.46 -0.86
CA SER A 46 -4.92 -11.40 0.13
C SER A 46 -5.03 -12.83 -0.40
N GLU A 47 -5.26 -13.00 -1.70
CA GLU A 47 -5.33 -14.32 -2.34
C GLU A 47 -3.96 -14.99 -2.47
N ILE A 48 -2.90 -14.19 -2.63
CA ILE A 48 -1.54 -14.70 -2.89
C ILE A 48 -0.66 -14.79 -1.62
N THR A 49 -0.95 -14.00 -0.58
CA THR A 49 -0.15 -13.99 0.67
C THR A 49 -0.31 -15.30 1.45
N PRO A 50 0.79 -15.92 1.91
CA PRO A 50 0.76 -17.11 2.77
C PRO A 50 -0.15 -16.88 3.98
N ASP A 51 -1.17 -17.72 4.13
CA ASP A 51 -2.06 -17.70 5.29
C ASP A 51 -1.92 -19.05 6.00
N GLU A 52 -1.77 -19.00 7.32
CA GLU A 52 -1.74 -20.16 8.22
C GLU A 52 -3.01 -21.02 8.06
N ALA A 53 -4.13 -20.40 7.67
CA ALA A 53 -5.42 -21.07 7.46
C ALA A 53 -5.55 -21.82 6.12
N ARG A 54 -4.52 -21.84 5.26
CA ARG A 54 -4.57 -22.57 3.99
C ARG A 54 -4.79 -24.06 4.22
N HIS A 55 -5.79 -24.62 3.54
CA HIS A 55 -6.05 -26.06 3.55
C HIS A 55 -4.89 -26.94 3.02
N ARG A 56 -3.88 -26.34 2.36
CA ARG A 56 -2.72 -27.04 1.80
C ARG A 56 -1.42 -26.33 2.21
N PRO A 57 -0.55 -26.96 3.02
CA PRO A 57 0.61 -26.31 3.65
C PRO A 57 1.75 -25.94 2.68
N HIS A 58 1.80 -26.53 1.48
CA HIS A 58 2.84 -26.26 0.48
C HIS A 58 2.27 -25.72 -0.84
N ALA A 59 1.04 -25.20 -0.82
CA ALA A 59 0.45 -24.61 -2.01
C ALA A 59 1.02 -23.21 -2.24
N VAL A 60 1.66 -23.03 -3.40
CA VAL A 60 2.11 -21.73 -3.91
C VAL A 60 1.02 -21.09 -4.78
N PRO A 61 0.90 -19.75 -4.79
CA PRO A 61 -0.08 -19.05 -5.62
C PRO A 61 0.20 -19.26 -7.11
N VAL A 62 -0.84 -19.14 -7.93
CA VAL A 62 -0.68 -19.25 -9.39
C VAL A 62 0.13 -18.03 -9.86
N PRO A 63 1.14 -18.21 -10.74
CA PRO A 63 1.97 -17.11 -11.24
C PRO A 63 1.16 -15.94 -11.84
N ARG A 64 0.01 -16.24 -12.45
CA ARG A 64 -0.91 -15.24 -13.01
C ARG A 64 -1.46 -14.31 -11.94
N ASP A 65 -1.86 -14.84 -10.79
CA ASP A 65 -2.46 -14.06 -9.71
C ASP A 65 -1.39 -13.16 -9.05
N VAL A 66 -0.17 -13.69 -8.90
CA VAL A 66 0.99 -12.91 -8.48
C VAL A 66 1.24 -11.76 -9.45
N SER A 67 1.32 -12.04 -10.76
CA SER A 67 1.52 -10.98 -11.77
C SER A 67 0.42 -9.92 -11.74
N ALA A 68 -0.84 -10.31 -11.50
CA ALA A 68 -1.96 -9.39 -11.39
C ALA A 68 -1.80 -8.42 -10.21
N ALA A 69 -1.31 -8.89 -9.05
CA ALA A 69 -0.99 -8.01 -7.93
C ALA A 69 0.09 -6.98 -8.28
N PHE A 70 1.17 -7.39 -8.98
CA PHE A 70 2.21 -6.46 -9.45
C PHE A 70 1.68 -5.43 -10.47
N TYR A 71 0.87 -5.86 -11.44
CA TYR A 71 0.27 -4.95 -12.41
C TYR A 71 -0.70 -3.96 -11.77
N SER A 72 -1.53 -4.41 -10.83
CA SER A 72 -2.50 -3.54 -10.14
C SER A 72 -1.81 -2.45 -9.30
N LEU A 73 -0.71 -2.78 -8.62
CA LEU A 73 0.09 -1.78 -7.91
C LEU A 73 0.80 -0.83 -8.89
N ALA A 74 1.34 -1.35 -9.99
CA ALA A 74 1.99 -0.53 -11.01
C ALA A 74 1.03 0.49 -11.64
N GLU A 75 -0.21 0.08 -11.92
CA GLU A 75 -1.27 0.96 -12.42
C GLU A 75 -1.61 2.06 -11.41
N ALA A 76 -1.74 1.71 -10.13
CA ALA A 76 -2.00 2.68 -9.08
C ALA A 76 -0.85 3.72 -8.97
N LEU A 77 0.41 3.28 -9.00
CA LEU A 77 1.56 4.19 -8.99
C LEU A 77 1.58 5.09 -10.25
N ASP A 78 1.17 4.59 -11.41
CA ASP A 78 1.10 5.38 -12.65
C ASP A 78 0.01 6.46 -12.61
N VAL A 79 -1.14 6.18 -11.98
CA VAL A 79 -2.18 7.19 -11.71
C VAL A 79 -1.62 8.31 -10.83
N MET A 80 -0.93 7.97 -9.74
CA MET A 80 -0.31 8.97 -8.85
C MET A 80 0.76 9.80 -9.57
N ARG A 81 1.55 9.18 -10.46
CA ARG A 81 2.56 9.88 -11.26
C ARG A 81 1.94 10.91 -12.20
N ARG A 82 0.81 10.59 -12.84
CA ARG A 82 0.10 11.51 -13.75
C ARG A 82 -0.49 12.71 -13.01
N ASP A 83 -1.02 12.49 -11.81
CA ASP A 83 -1.65 13.54 -10.99
C ASP A 83 -0.63 14.43 -10.26
N GLY A 84 0.57 13.92 -9.97
CA GLY A 84 1.66 14.66 -9.32
C GLY A 84 2.26 15.81 -10.16
N GLY A 85 1.88 15.93 -11.43
CA GLY A 85 2.39 16.95 -12.37
C GLY A 85 1.51 18.20 -12.57
N GLY A 86 0.52 18.47 -11.72
CA GLY A 86 -0.56 19.42 -12.04
C GLY A 86 -0.75 20.63 -11.11
N ASP A 87 0.15 21.63 -11.17
CA ASP A 87 -0.23 23.06 -11.08
C ASP A 87 0.60 23.89 -12.08
N GLY A 88 0.35 23.66 -13.37
CA GLY A 88 0.97 24.39 -14.46
C GLY A 88 0.27 24.06 -15.77
N GLY A 89 -0.85 24.73 -16.02
CA GLY A 89 -1.56 24.62 -17.28
C GLY A 89 -0.64 24.93 -18.47
N ALA A 90 -0.26 23.90 -19.22
CA ALA A 90 0.26 24.06 -20.56
C ALA A 90 -0.16 22.84 -21.38
N THR A 91 -1.07 23.10 -22.32
CA THR A 91 -1.22 22.34 -23.56
C THR A 91 0.16 21.95 -24.11
N ALA A 92 0.56 20.68 -23.94
CA ALA A 92 1.76 20.16 -24.59
C ALA A 92 1.43 19.82 -26.04
N ILE A 93 1.57 20.85 -26.89
CA ILE A 93 2.05 20.68 -28.25
C ILE A 93 3.45 20.04 -28.15
N PRO A 94 3.79 19.00 -28.96
CA PRO A 94 5.14 18.49 -28.97
C PRO A 94 6.03 19.49 -29.70
N SER A 95 6.82 20.27 -28.96
CA SER A 95 7.90 21.06 -29.56
C SER A 95 9.11 21.10 -28.66
N ALA A 96 10.20 20.60 -29.23
CA ALA A 96 11.55 20.68 -28.74
C ALA A 96 11.91 22.12 -28.33
N ILE A 97 12.30 22.30 -27.06
CA ILE A 97 13.34 23.16 -26.50
C ILE A 97 12.95 23.54 -25.07
N GLY A 98 13.85 23.28 -24.10
CA GLY A 98 13.76 23.81 -22.75
C GLY A 98 13.81 22.73 -21.67
N GLU A 99 15.02 22.43 -21.22
CA GLU A 99 15.28 21.72 -19.96
C GLU A 99 14.67 22.54 -18.81
N VAL A 100 13.73 21.94 -18.09
CA VAL A 100 13.27 22.42 -16.79
C VAL A 100 13.63 21.32 -15.80
N GLU A 101 14.57 21.65 -14.92
CA GLU A 101 15.05 20.79 -13.83
C GLU A 101 13.90 20.51 -12.84
N GLY A 102 13.24 19.36 -13.01
CA GLY A 102 12.24 18.79 -12.11
C GLY A 102 12.23 17.26 -12.19
N GLY A 103 13.45 16.70 -12.23
CA GLY A 103 13.72 15.37 -12.78
C GLY A 103 13.77 14.22 -11.79
N ASP A 104 13.70 14.45 -10.48
CA ASP A 104 14.05 13.40 -9.51
C ASP A 104 12.83 12.62 -8.97
N GLU A 105 11.66 13.25 -8.84
CA GLU A 105 10.50 12.60 -8.18
C GLU A 105 9.64 11.77 -9.12
N ASN A 106 9.41 12.28 -10.33
CA ASN A 106 8.85 11.46 -11.41
C ASN A 106 9.75 10.25 -11.71
N ASP A 107 11.06 10.38 -11.47
CA ASP A 107 12.02 9.29 -11.70
C ASP A 107 11.91 8.19 -10.63
N LEU A 108 11.62 8.53 -9.36
CA LEU A 108 11.37 7.52 -8.33
C LEU A 108 10.14 6.68 -8.66
N LEU A 109 8.98 7.30 -8.91
CA LEU A 109 7.76 6.57 -9.29
C LEU A 109 7.96 5.77 -10.57
N THR A 110 8.66 6.34 -11.57
CA THR A 110 9.00 5.64 -12.82
C THR A 110 9.84 4.40 -12.54
N THR A 111 10.86 4.51 -11.70
CA THR A 111 11.73 3.41 -11.29
C THR A 111 10.93 2.34 -10.54
N MET A 112 10.02 2.75 -9.65
CA MET A 112 9.13 1.84 -8.92
C MET A 112 8.22 1.06 -9.88
N ILE A 113 7.57 1.75 -10.82
CA ILE A 113 6.67 1.17 -11.83
C ILE A 113 7.44 0.19 -12.72
N GLN A 114 8.58 0.60 -13.29
CA GLN A 114 9.42 -0.27 -14.12
C GLN A 114 9.83 -1.53 -13.38
N SER A 115 10.19 -1.39 -12.10
CA SER A 115 10.55 -2.53 -11.28
C SER A 115 9.37 -3.47 -11.02
N LEU A 116 8.15 -2.96 -10.80
CA LEU A 116 6.95 -3.79 -10.67
C LEU A 116 6.60 -4.51 -11.97
N LEU A 117 6.67 -3.82 -13.11
CA LEU A 117 6.39 -4.40 -14.43
C LEU A 117 7.40 -5.51 -14.77
N SER A 118 8.69 -5.31 -14.49
CA SER A 118 9.71 -6.33 -14.68
C SER A 118 9.47 -7.56 -13.81
N THR A 119 9.05 -7.38 -12.54
CA THR A 119 8.69 -8.51 -11.68
C THR A 119 7.39 -9.18 -12.13
N ALA A 120 6.44 -8.45 -12.70
CA ALA A 120 5.20 -9.03 -13.21
C ALA A 120 5.41 -9.96 -14.42
N GLU A 121 6.42 -9.69 -15.26
CA GLU A 121 6.80 -10.55 -16.39
C GLU A 121 7.44 -11.87 -15.93
N MET A 122 8.16 -11.86 -14.82
CA MET A 122 8.80 -13.03 -14.21
C MET A 122 8.43 -13.09 -12.72
N PRO A 123 7.18 -13.49 -12.39
CA PRO A 123 6.67 -13.42 -11.04
C PRO A 123 7.42 -14.39 -10.11
N PRO A 124 7.76 -13.95 -8.89
CA PRO A 124 8.35 -14.83 -7.88
C PRO A 124 7.36 -15.92 -7.48
N ARG A 125 7.88 -17.02 -6.92
CA ARG A 125 7.04 -18.14 -6.46
C ARG A 125 6.16 -17.73 -5.27
N GLU A 126 6.67 -16.85 -4.42
CA GLU A 126 6.00 -16.38 -3.22
C GLU A 126 6.24 -14.89 -3.05
N VAL A 127 5.31 -14.22 -2.37
CA VAL A 127 5.42 -12.80 -2.06
C VAL A 127 6.24 -12.66 -0.79
N GLU A 128 7.48 -12.21 -0.92
CA GLU A 128 8.42 -12.00 0.21
C GLU A 128 8.18 -10.66 0.95
N GLY A 129 7.03 -10.04 0.72
CA GLY A 129 6.65 -8.76 1.31
C GLY A 129 6.56 -8.78 2.83
N ALA A 130 6.48 -7.59 3.41
CA ALA A 130 6.36 -7.42 4.85
C ALA A 130 4.98 -7.87 5.36
N SER A 131 4.93 -8.30 6.62
CA SER A 131 3.66 -8.64 7.29
C SER A 131 2.77 -7.39 7.45
N GLU A 132 1.48 -7.61 7.70
CA GLU A 132 0.57 -6.49 7.96
C GLU A 132 0.90 -5.83 9.29
N GLU A 133 1.21 -6.67 10.28
CA GLU A 133 1.60 -6.34 11.63
C GLU A 133 2.88 -5.49 11.64
N PHE A 134 3.83 -5.78 10.76
CA PHE A 134 5.03 -4.96 10.59
C PHE A 134 4.71 -3.54 10.16
N CYS A 135 3.84 -3.40 9.16
CA CYS A 135 3.44 -2.09 8.65
C CYS A 135 2.74 -1.27 9.74
N ASP A 136 1.94 -1.92 10.59
CA ASP A 136 1.21 -1.27 11.67
C ASP A 136 2.11 -0.88 12.86
N MET A 137 3.20 -1.63 13.07
CA MET A 137 4.22 -1.41 14.11
C MET A 137 5.32 -0.41 13.70
N LEU A 138 5.29 0.12 12.48
CA LEU A 138 6.25 1.15 12.04
C LEU A 138 6.17 2.39 12.94
N ASP A 139 7.34 3.02 13.15
CA ASP A 139 7.45 4.19 14.02
C ASP A 139 6.66 5.38 13.44
N ARG A 140 5.72 5.89 14.22
CA ARG A 140 4.82 6.99 13.81
C ARG A 140 5.45 8.31 14.19
N VAL A 141 5.58 9.21 13.22
CA VAL A 141 6.12 10.54 13.46
C VAL A 141 4.98 11.49 13.79
N PRO A 142 4.95 12.10 14.99
CA PRO A 142 3.90 13.04 15.35
C PRO A 142 4.01 14.31 14.52
N ARG A 143 2.85 14.93 14.24
CA ARG A 143 2.76 16.18 13.47
C ARG A 143 3.65 17.31 13.99
N THR A 144 3.95 17.32 15.29
CA THR A 144 4.82 18.33 15.93
C THR A 144 6.30 18.23 15.54
N GLN A 145 6.75 17.07 15.07
CA GLN A 145 8.12 16.84 14.61
C GLN A 145 8.28 17.05 13.10
N LEU A 146 7.17 17.24 12.37
CA LEU A 146 7.16 17.42 10.93
C LEU A 146 7.28 18.89 10.54
N ASN A 147 8.03 19.15 9.49
CA ASN A 147 8.18 20.49 8.91
C ASN A 147 7.23 20.68 7.72
N SER A 148 6.82 21.91 7.43
CA SER A 148 5.97 22.22 6.27
C SER A 148 6.64 21.99 4.91
N SER A 149 7.97 21.87 4.89
CA SER A 149 8.74 21.54 3.69
C SER A 149 8.82 20.04 3.40
N GLN A 150 8.40 19.19 4.33
CA GLN A 150 8.49 17.74 4.15
C GLN A 150 7.28 17.22 3.36
N VAL A 151 7.58 16.45 2.33
CA VAL A 151 6.60 15.85 1.42
C VAL A 151 6.80 14.33 1.37
N CYS A 152 5.75 13.59 1.06
CA CYS A 152 5.86 12.16 0.83
C CYS A 152 6.56 11.90 -0.52
N PRO A 153 7.68 11.14 -0.57
CA PRO A 153 8.38 10.88 -1.83
C PRO A 153 7.59 10.08 -2.88
N ILE A 154 6.50 9.42 -2.48
CA ILE A 154 5.67 8.59 -3.37
C ILE A 154 4.53 9.41 -3.98
N CYS A 155 3.76 10.14 -3.17
CA CYS A 155 2.60 10.90 -3.67
C CYS A 155 2.86 12.41 -3.84
N ASN A 156 4.05 12.88 -3.44
CA ASN A 156 4.49 14.28 -3.49
C ASN A 156 3.60 15.28 -2.75
N ASN A 157 2.73 14.81 -1.86
CA ASN A 157 1.89 15.69 -1.05
C ASN A 157 2.65 16.10 0.24
N PRO A 158 2.56 17.36 0.67
CA PRO A 158 3.07 17.81 1.96
C PRO A 158 2.38 17.07 3.11
N PHE A 159 3.17 16.56 4.06
CA PHE A 159 2.61 15.84 5.21
C PHE A 159 1.66 16.71 6.04
N LEU A 160 1.89 18.01 6.10
CA LEU A 160 1.07 18.91 6.91
C LEU A 160 -0.22 19.39 6.24
N GLU A 161 -0.45 19.03 4.96
CA GLU A 161 -1.68 19.36 4.22
C GLU A 161 -2.89 18.58 4.75
N ASP A 162 -2.68 17.33 5.19
CA ASP A 162 -3.72 16.52 5.82
C ASP A 162 -3.99 16.98 7.26
N GLN A 163 -5.26 16.91 7.67
CA GLN A 163 -5.70 17.16 9.04
C GLN A 163 -5.19 16.06 10.00
N TYR A 164 -5.08 14.82 9.52
CA TYR A 164 -4.63 13.66 10.31
C TYR A 164 -3.51 12.90 9.59
N PRO A 165 -2.31 13.48 9.46
CA PRO A 165 -1.26 12.87 8.68
C PRO A 165 -0.73 11.60 9.35
N LEU A 166 -0.76 10.49 8.60
CA LEU A 166 -0.26 9.19 9.03
C LEU A 166 1.16 8.97 8.49
N VAL A 167 2.13 9.68 9.04
CA VAL A 167 3.53 9.59 8.62
C VAL A 167 4.26 8.52 9.42
N VAL A 168 4.95 7.64 8.71
CA VAL A 168 5.79 6.59 9.29
C VAL A 168 7.24 6.75 8.87
N ARG A 169 8.14 6.33 9.76
CA ARG A 169 9.57 6.27 9.54
C ARG A 169 10.02 4.82 9.36
N LEU A 170 10.66 4.53 8.23
CA LEU A 170 11.23 3.20 7.99
C LEU A 170 12.49 2.99 8.83
N PRO A 171 12.76 1.76 9.32
CA PRO A 171 13.89 1.48 10.21
C PRO A 171 15.26 1.50 9.49
N CYS A 172 15.28 1.51 8.15
CA CYS A 172 16.52 1.54 7.36
C CYS A 172 17.29 2.87 7.49
N HIS A 173 16.60 4.01 7.56
CA HIS A 173 17.26 5.31 7.66
C HIS A 173 16.33 6.37 8.28
N PRO A 174 16.83 7.29 9.14
CA PRO A 174 16.00 8.29 9.82
C PRO A 174 15.30 9.30 8.89
N THR A 175 15.78 9.47 7.65
CA THR A 175 15.17 10.38 6.67
C THR A 175 14.10 9.72 5.80
N HIS A 176 13.90 8.40 5.91
CA HIS A 176 12.94 7.65 5.10
C HIS A 176 11.55 7.75 5.71
N LEU A 177 10.90 8.87 5.41
CA LEU A 177 9.56 9.24 5.86
C LEU A 177 8.56 9.12 4.72
N PHE A 178 7.43 8.48 5.00
CA PHE A 178 6.36 8.30 4.02
C PHE A 178 5.00 8.37 4.69
N ASP A 179 3.97 8.66 3.89
CA ASP A 179 2.60 8.37 4.32
C ASP A 179 2.40 6.86 4.35
N LEU A 180 1.80 6.37 5.44
CA LEU A 180 1.55 4.94 5.66
C LEU A 180 0.77 4.34 4.49
N GLU A 181 -0.23 5.04 3.98
CA GLU A 181 -1.06 4.58 2.85
C GLU A 181 -0.27 4.47 1.54
N CYS A 182 0.79 5.26 1.37
CA CYS A 182 1.60 5.23 0.15
C CYS A 182 2.67 4.14 0.19
N VAL A 183 3.29 3.93 1.37
CA VAL A 183 4.40 2.98 1.52
C VAL A 183 3.93 1.57 1.82
N ARG A 184 2.79 1.39 2.51
CA ARG A 184 2.24 0.09 2.89
C ARG A 184 2.02 -0.86 1.70
N PRO A 185 1.39 -0.45 0.58
CA PRO A 185 1.18 -1.34 -0.57
C PRO A 185 2.49 -1.87 -1.14
N TRP A 186 3.51 -1.01 -1.19
CA TRP A 186 4.83 -1.37 -1.65
C TRP A 186 5.54 -2.35 -0.71
N LEU A 187 5.53 -2.08 0.60
CA LEU A 187 6.13 -2.97 1.60
C LEU A 187 5.43 -4.34 1.63
N ARG A 188 4.10 -4.36 1.55
CA ARG A 188 3.31 -5.59 1.55
C ARG A 188 3.58 -6.48 0.34
N LEU A 189 3.94 -5.90 -0.81
CA LEU A 189 4.24 -6.67 -2.02
C LEU A 189 5.73 -7.02 -2.16
N ARG A 190 6.64 -6.10 -1.82
CA ARG A 190 8.09 -6.23 -2.06
C ARG A 190 8.93 -6.37 -0.82
N GLY A 191 8.51 -5.80 0.30
CA GLY A 191 9.27 -5.81 1.55
C GLY A 191 10.47 -4.86 1.59
N THR A 192 10.78 -4.17 0.48
CA THR A 192 11.96 -3.30 0.37
C THR A 192 11.61 -1.82 0.53
N CYS A 193 12.52 -1.02 1.09
CA CYS A 193 12.40 0.43 1.09
C CYS A 193 12.44 1.02 -0.33
N PRO A 194 11.53 1.95 -0.71
CA PRO A 194 11.53 2.57 -2.04
C PRO A 194 12.80 3.38 -2.38
N LEU A 195 13.48 3.93 -1.37
CA LEU A 195 14.61 4.86 -1.57
C LEU A 195 15.97 4.15 -1.61
N ASP A 196 16.26 3.29 -0.62
CA ASP A 196 17.57 2.62 -0.50
C ASP A 196 17.55 1.13 -0.86
N ARG A 197 16.36 0.57 -1.16
CA ARG A 197 16.14 -0.85 -1.50
C ARG A 197 16.52 -1.83 -0.38
N THR A 198 16.69 -1.37 0.85
CA THR A 198 16.90 -2.23 2.01
C THR A 198 15.71 -3.16 2.20
N ASP A 199 15.95 -4.47 2.32
CA ASP A 199 14.93 -5.48 2.55
C ASP A 199 14.50 -5.49 4.02
N LEU A 200 13.40 -4.80 4.31
CA LEU A 200 12.83 -4.66 5.65
C LEU A 200 12.08 -5.92 6.07
N ALA A 201 11.43 -6.60 5.12
CA ALA A 201 10.70 -7.83 5.40
C ALA A 201 11.66 -8.96 5.80
N LYS A 202 12.84 -9.04 5.17
CA LYS A 202 13.88 -9.97 5.60
C LYS A 202 14.39 -9.68 7.01
N GLN A 203 14.68 -8.42 7.33
CA GLN A 203 15.12 -8.03 8.67
C GLN A 203 14.07 -8.36 9.73
N GLU A 204 12.79 -8.18 9.41
CA GLU A 204 11.69 -8.58 10.29
C GLU A 204 11.69 -10.10 10.53
N ARG A 205 11.73 -10.91 9.47
CA ARG A 205 11.75 -12.38 9.58
C ARG A 205 12.94 -12.87 10.41
N GLU A 206 14.14 -12.34 10.16
CA GLU A 206 15.34 -12.68 10.93
C GLU A 206 15.19 -12.30 12.41
N LYS A 207 14.58 -11.14 12.70
CA LYS A 207 14.33 -10.70 14.08
C LYS A 207 13.30 -11.59 14.79
N VAL A 208 12.24 -12.00 14.08
CA VAL A 208 11.22 -12.93 14.62
C VAL A 208 11.84 -14.30 14.90
N GLU A 209 12.64 -14.82 13.98
CA GLU A 209 13.33 -16.10 14.14
C GLU A 209 14.34 -16.05 15.31
N ALA A 210 15.13 -14.99 15.42
CA ALA A 210 16.06 -14.81 16.54
C ALA A 210 15.33 -14.77 17.89
N ARG A 211 14.17 -14.10 17.96
CA ARG A 211 13.34 -14.07 19.17
C ARG A 211 12.76 -15.43 19.51
N ARG A 212 12.32 -16.21 18.52
CA ARG A 212 11.83 -17.58 18.73
C ARG A 212 12.94 -18.47 19.27
N LYS A 213 14.11 -18.41 18.66
CA LYS A 213 15.27 -19.21 19.09
C LYS A 213 15.69 -18.93 20.52
N LEU A 214 15.70 -17.66 20.93
CA LEU A 214 15.99 -17.28 22.32
C LEU A 214 14.96 -17.85 23.30
N ALA A 215 13.67 -17.86 22.93
CA ALA A 215 12.63 -18.45 23.79
C ALA A 215 12.76 -19.98 23.92
N GLU A 216 13.13 -20.66 22.83
CA GLU A 216 13.42 -22.11 22.85
C GLU A 216 14.64 -22.42 23.73
N GLU A 217 15.71 -21.62 23.63
CA GLU A 217 16.91 -21.75 24.48
C GLU A 217 16.58 -21.54 25.97
N ASP A 218 15.78 -20.51 26.31
CA ASP A 218 15.35 -20.24 27.69
C ASP A 218 14.47 -21.39 28.26
N GLU A 219 13.53 -21.93 27.46
CA GLU A 219 12.67 -23.06 27.86
C GLU A 219 13.49 -24.35 28.07
N GLU A 220 14.46 -24.63 27.20
CA GLU A 220 15.37 -25.77 27.37
C GLU A 220 16.21 -25.61 28.65
N GLU A 221 16.77 -24.42 28.91
CA GLU A 221 17.54 -24.16 30.15
C GLU A 221 16.71 -24.37 31.42
N GLU A 222 15.45 -23.91 31.44
CA GLU A 222 14.53 -24.11 32.57
C GLU A 222 14.15 -25.59 32.77
N GLU A 223 13.94 -26.36 31.69
CA GLU A 223 13.67 -27.80 31.77
C GLU A 223 14.88 -28.56 32.34
N TRP A 224 16.10 -28.19 31.92
CA TRP A 224 17.34 -28.80 32.43
C TRP A 224 17.59 -28.47 33.91
N ASP A 225 17.34 -27.23 34.37
CA ASP A 225 17.50 -26.84 35.78
C ASP A 225 16.47 -27.54 36.69
N GLY A 226 15.22 -27.66 36.24
CA GLY A 226 14.16 -28.38 36.94
C GLY A 226 14.40 -29.89 37.12
N MET A 227 15.23 -30.50 36.26
CA MET A 227 15.54 -31.93 36.30
C MET A 227 16.60 -32.31 37.36
N TYR A 228 17.33 -31.33 37.91
CA TYR A 228 18.40 -31.52 38.89
C TYR A 228 18.07 -31.02 40.32
N ALA A 229 16.84 -30.55 40.55
CA ALA A 229 16.35 -30.07 41.85
C ALA A 229 15.63 -31.16 42.68
#